data_AF-A0A024TD67-F1
#
_entry.id   AF-A0A024TD67-F1
#
_cell.length_a   1.000
_cell.length_b   1.000
_cell.length_c   1.000
_cell.angle_alpha   90.00
_cell.angle_beta   90.00
_cell.angle_gamma   90.00
#
_symmetry.space_group_name_H-M   'P 1'
#
loop_
_entity.id
_entity.type
_entity.pdbx_description
1 polymer ?
#
loop_
_entity_poly.entity_id
_entity_poly.type
_entity_poly.pdbx_seq_one_letter_code
_entity_poly.pdbx_strand_id
1 'polypeptide(L)'
;MYNLLVHWDTHHNAGNLPLEKLETLLLGQEHPQLHQAFLAYSSPSSATHRDLDAMVHQVRRVLAVLAQQTKSSFTRVVNQLPLLKPHDIALIHELFTQGNELVLAAWEVYELEEDKDELADTLLRIVRFKRQQASPSLESICREMVERHLLTRAQYQGLLALWEAKNEAMVGAVEAFHVDKDMRELVDTLLLVVKHAGLTGGDGTLSPPPPPHHQSARGFPDSPAHDSVVVPQSPEAAPSLEELNPLSPKHSTQRSGTFSSQESQPSAPQSPPSYGTFGTLTSPTASLGKKAGSTTSPPHDKPSDAQSLLDVLLRQSLLTRAQHQLLSHVARDDARLRAAVSAYSASNDLCALAQTLGELYDVLQWETNHDTILQTWIVPLEGQGKGDGLRRLWAGHDPRMMAAYLVFVHDHDEHEFVDTLTRLAALYVQEASTAADQADGQEEAKQIASSLLALHSAGKLSQDVLEALRVDDPRVVAAFDVFESSQDVSDLVDTLNRVASTGRADVVDSSDVAASAGAMEKQLLHFVYELDVPAEDVAALKQAIADHDPVVQAAVEVFQVDRDEDDFKDTLRRVARHKVGSTELVQE
;
A
#
# COMPACT_ATOMS: atom_id res chain seq x y z
N MET A 1 2.63 5.94 -41.28
CA MET A 1 2.09 4.61 -40.92
C MET A 1 1.86 4.46 -39.43
N TYR A 2 2.86 4.80 -38.58
CA TYR A 2 2.72 4.79 -37.13
C TYR A 2 1.45 5.48 -36.61
N ASN A 3 1.26 6.77 -36.91
CA ASN A 3 0.04 7.52 -36.53
C ASN A 3 -1.27 6.89 -37.04
N LEU A 4 -1.24 6.20 -38.18
CA LEU A 4 -2.40 5.50 -38.74
C LEU A 4 -2.76 4.25 -37.90
N LEU A 5 -1.74 3.54 -37.43
CA LEU A 5 -1.89 2.34 -36.60
C LEU A 5 -2.23 2.68 -35.16
N VAL A 6 -1.68 3.77 -34.60
CA VAL A 6 -2.08 4.31 -33.28
C VAL A 6 -3.58 4.65 -33.28
N HIS A 7 -4.05 5.40 -34.28
CA HIS A 7 -5.47 5.73 -34.41
C HIS A 7 -6.35 4.50 -34.70
N TRP A 8 -5.81 3.44 -35.29
CA TRP A 8 -6.58 2.20 -35.48
C TRP A 8 -6.74 1.43 -34.17
N ASP A 9 -5.64 1.27 -33.42
CA ASP A 9 -5.59 0.52 -32.16
C ASP A 9 -6.51 1.14 -31.09
N THR A 10 -6.48 2.48 -30.95
CA THR A 10 -7.34 3.22 -30.01
C THR A 10 -8.84 3.07 -30.30
N HIS A 11 -9.23 2.86 -31.56
CA HIS A 11 -10.63 2.82 -31.97
C HIS A 11 -11.20 1.40 -32.10
N HIS A 12 -10.37 0.38 -32.31
CA HIS A 12 -10.85 -0.98 -32.60
C HIS A 12 -10.55 -2.00 -31.48
N ASN A 13 -9.86 -1.61 -30.41
CA ASN A 13 -9.59 -2.40 -29.19
C ASN A 13 -9.13 -3.84 -29.48
N ALA A 14 -8.45 -4.02 -30.62
CA ALA A 14 -8.14 -5.32 -31.19
C ALA A 14 -6.72 -5.69 -30.76
N GLY A 15 -6.51 -5.96 -29.47
CA GLY A 15 -5.23 -6.44 -28.92
C GLY A 15 -4.06 -5.49 -29.16
N ASN A 16 -3.72 -4.71 -28.13
CA ASN A 16 -2.65 -3.70 -28.11
C ASN A 16 -1.47 -4.09 -29.01
N LEU A 17 -1.31 -3.35 -30.11
CA LEU A 17 -0.13 -3.48 -30.94
C LEU A 17 1.07 -2.96 -30.12
N PRO A 18 2.24 -3.62 -30.14
CA PRO A 18 3.44 -3.09 -29.50
C PRO A 18 3.97 -1.92 -30.33
N LEU A 19 3.37 -0.75 -30.14
CA LEU A 19 3.57 0.46 -30.94
C LEU A 19 5.02 0.95 -30.91
N GLU A 20 5.67 0.91 -29.75
CA GLU A 20 7.10 1.28 -29.58
C GLU A 20 8.05 0.42 -30.44
N LYS A 21 7.76 -0.89 -30.51
CA LYS A 21 8.52 -1.83 -31.36
C LYS A 21 8.25 -1.59 -32.84
N LEU A 22 7.05 -1.10 -33.17
CA LEU A 22 6.71 -0.68 -34.52
C LEU A 22 7.47 0.58 -34.94
N GLU A 23 7.57 1.55 -34.03
CA GLU A 23 8.28 2.80 -34.26
C GLU A 23 9.74 2.54 -34.62
N THR A 24 10.42 1.72 -33.83
CA THR A 24 11.83 1.32 -34.06
C THR A 24 12.02 0.58 -35.37
N LEU A 25 11.16 -0.39 -35.72
CA LEU A 25 11.25 -1.16 -36.97
C LEU A 25 10.97 -0.31 -38.22
N LEU A 26 10.19 0.76 -38.09
CA LEU A 26 9.78 1.63 -39.20
C LEU A 26 10.68 2.84 -39.39
N LEU A 27 11.13 3.47 -38.30
CA LEU A 27 11.98 4.65 -38.34
C LEU A 27 13.47 4.28 -38.35
N GLY A 28 13.84 3.14 -37.73
CA GLY A 28 15.24 2.73 -37.59
C GLY A 28 15.73 1.76 -38.67
N GLN A 29 14.97 0.69 -38.97
CA GLN A 29 15.47 -0.43 -39.79
C GLN A 29 14.84 -0.56 -41.19
N GLU A 30 13.91 0.32 -41.57
CA GLU A 30 13.20 0.29 -42.86
C GLU A 30 12.73 -1.12 -43.30
N HIS A 31 12.04 -1.86 -42.42
CA HIS A 31 11.73 -3.26 -42.68
C HIS A 31 10.93 -3.44 -44.00
N PRO A 32 11.46 -4.18 -45.00
CA PRO A 32 11.00 -4.13 -46.39
C PRO A 32 9.56 -4.61 -46.58
N GLN A 33 9.12 -5.59 -45.79
CA GLN A 33 7.73 -6.09 -45.84
C GLN A 33 6.73 -5.11 -45.23
N LEU A 34 7.14 -4.32 -44.23
CA LEU A 34 6.29 -3.29 -43.62
C LEU A 34 6.19 -2.09 -44.56
N HIS A 35 7.31 -1.72 -45.19
CA HIS A 35 7.35 -0.70 -46.22
C HIS A 35 6.48 -1.09 -47.44
N GLN A 36 6.57 -2.33 -47.92
CA GLN A 36 5.73 -2.83 -49.00
C GLN A 36 4.24 -2.85 -48.64
N ALA A 37 3.88 -3.24 -47.41
CA ALA A 37 2.50 -3.18 -46.93
C ALA A 37 1.95 -1.75 -46.90
N PHE A 38 2.78 -0.78 -46.48
CA PHE A 38 2.43 0.63 -46.52
C PHE A 38 2.24 1.17 -47.93
N LEU A 39 3.13 0.80 -48.86
CA LEU A 39 3.02 1.18 -50.27
C LEU A 39 1.76 0.58 -50.93
N ALA A 40 1.41 -0.65 -50.58
CA ALA A 40 0.17 -1.29 -51.03
C ALA A 40 -1.07 -0.57 -50.52
N TYR A 41 -1.07 -0.15 -49.24
CA TYR A 41 -2.15 0.65 -48.64
C TYR A 41 -2.26 2.07 -49.25
N SER A 42 -1.13 2.70 -49.57
CA SER A 42 -1.06 4.07 -50.09
C SER A 42 -1.23 4.16 -51.62
N SER A 43 -1.28 3.02 -52.33
CA SER A 43 -1.43 2.99 -53.78
C SER A 43 -2.81 3.52 -54.24
N PRO A 44 -2.86 4.51 -55.16
CA PRO A 44 -4.10 5.13 -55.62
C PRO A 44 -4.93 4.24 -56.59
N SER A 45 -4.44 3.04 -56.94
CA SER A 45 -5.05 2.18 -57.96
C SER A 45 -6.30 1.41 -57.50
N SER A 46 -6.64 1.43 -56.21
CA SER A 46 -7.87 0.82 -55.67
C SER A 46 -8.63 1.85 -54.84
N ALA A 47 -9.40 2.69 -55.53
CA ALA A 47 -10.27 3.67 -54.89
C ALA A 47 -11.42 3.04 -54.07
N THR A 48 -11.52 1.71 -54.01
CA THR A 48 -12.60 0.99 -53.33
C THR A 48 -12.17 0.13 -52.14
N HIS A 49 -10.89 -0.13 -51.92
CA HIS A 49 -10.44 -0.82 -50.71
C HIS A 49 -9.05 -0.31 -50.28
N ARG A 50 -9.02 0.81 -49.55
CA ARG A 50 -7.94 1.06 -48.58
C ARG A 50 -8.15 0.09 -47.42
N ASP A 51 -7.66 -1.14 -47.59
CA ASP A 51 -7.85 -2.22 -46.63
C ASP A 51 -6.85 -2.07 -45.47
N LEU A 52 -7.24 -1.25 -44.49
CA LEU A 52 -6.49 -1.04 -43.26
C LEU A 52 -6.36 -2.33 -42.45
N ASP A 53 -7.39 -3.19 -42.50
CA ASP A 53 -7.34 -4.53 -41.89
C ASP A 53 -6.23 -5.37 -42.51
N ALA A 54 -6.12 -5.43 -43.84
CA ALA A 54 -5.03 -6.17 -44.48
C ALA A 54 -3.64 -5.64 -44.10
N MET A 55 -3.49 -4.33 -43.94
CA MET A 55 -2.23 -3.73 -43.46
C MET A 55 -1.92 -4.15 -42.02
N VAL A 56 -2.90 -4.08 -41.12
CA VAL A 56 -2.77 -4.50 -39.72
C VAL A 56 -2.46 -6.00 -39.61
N HIS A 57 -3.10 -6.84 -40.40
CA HIS A 57 -2.81 -8.27 -40.46
C HIS A 57 -1.36 -8.53 -40.91
N GLN A 58 -0.88 -7.79 -41.90
CA GLN A 58 0.50 -7.91 -42.36
C GLN A 58 1.51 -7.43 -41.30
N VAL A 59 1.19 -6.35 -40.57
CA VAL A 59 1.98 -5.87 -39.43
C VAL A 59 2.06 -6.93 -38.33
N ARG A 60 0.92 -7.49 -37.91
CA ARG A 60 0.88 -8.56 -36.90
C ARG A 60 1.67 -9.79 -37.32
N ARG A 61 1.59 -10.16 -38.60
CA ARG A 61 2.37 -11.26 -39.15
C ARG A 61 3.87 -11.00 -39.06
N VAL A 62 4.33 -9.80 -39.40
CA VAL A 62 5.75 -9.43 -39.27
C VAL A 62 6.19 -9.46 -37.80
N LEU A 63 5.40 -8.88 -36.90
CA LEU A 63 5.68 -8.93 -35.46
C LEU A 63 5.73 -10.35 -34.91
N ALA A 64 4.83 -11.23 -35.35
CA ALA A 64 4.82 -12.64 -34.95
C ALA A 64 6.07 -13.39 -35.44
N VAL A 65 6.51 -13.13 -36.68
CA VAL A 65 7.77 -13.69 -37.21
C VAL A 65 8.97 -13.19 -36.43
N LEU A 66 9.03 -11.89 -36.12
CA LEU A 66 10.11 -11.31 -35.32
C LEU A 66 10.11 -11.87 -33.90
N ALA A 67 8.96 -11.97 -33.23
CA ALA A 67 8.87 -12.57 -31.92
C ALA A 67 9.33 -14.04 -31.92
N GLN A 68 8.97 -14.80 -32.95
CA GLN A 68 9.45 -16.17 -33.12
C GLN A 68 10.96 -16.24 -33.37
N GLN A 69 11.50 -15.31 -34.17
CA GLN A 69 12.93 -15.20 -34.42
C GLN A 69 13.67 -14.85 -33.13
N THR A 70 13.22 -13.84 -32.37
CA THR A 70 13.78 -13.44 -31.07
C THR A 70 13.76 -14.60 -30.08
N LYS A 71 12.65 -15.35 -30.00
CA LYS A 71 12.58 -16.55 -29.16
C LYS A 71 13.63 -17.58 -29.57
N SER A 72 13.79 -17.82 -30.88
CA SER A 72 14.77 -18.79 -31.37
C SER A 72 16.23 -18.35 -31.14
N SER A 73 16.53 -17.07 -31.31
CA SER A 73 17.87 -16.51 -31.05
C SER A 73 18.18 -16.53 -29.56
N PHE A 74 17.25 -16.10 -28.72
CA PHE A 74 17.33 -16.19 -27.26
C PHE A 74 17.62 -17.63 -26.83
N THR A 75 16.83 -18.60 -27.29
CA THR A 75 17.04 -20.01 -26.96
C THR A 75 18.42 -20.50 -27.37
N ARG A 76 18.88 -20.13 -28.56
CA ARG A 76 20.21 -20.52 -29.05
C ARG A 76 21.34 -19.92 -28.20
N VAL A 77 21.25 -18.63 -27.88
CA VAL A 77 22.29 -17.91 -27.13
C VAL A 77 22.35 -18.42 -25.69
N VAL A 78 21.23 -18.48 -24.99
CA VAL A 78 21.16 -18.91 -23.59
C VAL A 78 21.67 -20.34 -23.41
N ASN A 79 21.36 -21.24 -24.34
CA ASN A 79 21.85 -22.62 -24.31
C ASN A 79 23.37 -22.74 -24.55
N GLN A 80 24.01 -21.69 -25.08
CA GLN A 80 25.45 -21.65 -25.33
C GLN A 80 26.23 -20.93 -24.22
N LEU A 81 25.55 -20.37 -23.21
CA LEU A 81 26.20 -19.67 -22.11
C LEU A 81 26.84 -20.69 -21.15
N PRO A 82 28.19 -20.67 -20.98
CA PRO A 82 28.91 -21.72 -20.26
C PRO A 82 28.68 -21.68 -18.74
N LEU A 83 28.22 -20.53 -18.21
CA LEU A 83 28.04 -20.31 -16.77
C LEU A 83 26.65 -20.75 -16.25
N LEU A 84 25.70 -21.06 -17.15
CA LEU A 84 24.35 -21.44 -16.77
C LEU A 84 24.18 -22.95 -16.66
N LYS A 85 23.60 -23.42 -15.54
CA LYS A 85 23.26 -24.84 -15.37
C LYS A 85 21.98 -25.18 -16.13
N PRO A 86 21.75 -26.45 -16.52
CA PRO A 86 20.53 -26.86 -17.24
C PRO A 86 19.22 -26.44 -16.55
N HIS A 87 19.16 -26.48 -15.22
CA HIS A 87 17.98 -26.04 -14.47
C HIS A 87 17.81 -24.51 -14.47
N ASP A 88 18.90 -23.74 -14.51
CA ASP A 88 18.85 -22.28 -14.61
C ASP A 88 18.34 -21.87 -16.00
N ILE A 89 18.85 -22.55 -17.03
CA ILE A 89 18.43 -22.37 -18.43
C ILE A 89 16.93 -22.63 -18.58
N ALA A 90 16.41 -23.70 -17.98
CA ALA A 90 14.97 -24.01 -18.02
C ALA A 90 14.12 -22.89 -17.39
N LEU A 91 14.53 -22.40 -16.20
CA LEU A 91 13.85 -21.29 -15.52
C LEU A 91 13.92 -19.99 -16.34
N ILE A 92 15.06 -19.71 -16.95
CA ILE A 92 15.24 -18.52 -17.81
C ILE A 92 14.32 -18.59 -19.04
N HIS A 93 14.19 -19.75 -19.69
CA HIS A 93 13.24 -19.94 -20.79
C HIS A 93 11.80 -19.74 -20.35
N GLU A 94 11.45 -20.26 -19.17
CA GLU A 94 10.13 -20.06 -18.58
C GLU A 94 9.83 -18.57 -18.35
N LEU A 95 10.74 -17.86 -17.65
CA LEU A 95 10.62 -16.43 -17.38
C LEU A 95 10.54 -15.60 -18.67
N PHE A 96 11.32 -15.96 -19.69
CA PHE A 96 11.24 -15.32 -21.00
C PHE A 96 9.88 -15.54 -21.66
N THR A 97 9.33 -16.77 -21.62
CA THR A 97 7.99 -17.04 -22.18
C THR A 97 6.86 -16.38 -21.42
N GLN A 98 7.02 -16.15 -20.12
CA GLN A 98 6.08 -15.41 -19.28
C GLN A 98 6.15 -13.89 -19.49
N GLY A 99 7.13 -13.41 -20.28
CA GLY A 99 7.31 -11.98 -20.51
C GLY A 99 7.91 -11.26 -19.30
N ASN A 100 8.77 -11.92 -18.53
CA ASN A 100 9.42 -11.28 -17.39
C ASN A 100 10.28 -10.10 -17.85
N GLU A 101 9.94 -8.89 -17.41
CA GLU A 101 10.55 -7.62 -17.83
C GLU A 101 12.07 -7.61 -17.64
N LEU A 102 12.59 -8.17 -16.54
CA LEU A 102 14.02 -8.19 -16.27
C LEU A 102 14.79 -9.06 -17.27
N VAL A 103 14.21 -10.20 -17.66
CA VAL A 103 14.82 -11.09 -18.66
C VAL A 103 14.76 -10.47 -20.05
N LEU A 104 13.66 -9.78 -20.38
CA LEU A 104 13.52 -9.06 -21.64
C LEU A 104 14.50 -7.89 -21.73
N ALA A 105 14.63 -7.08 -20.68
CA ALA A 105 15.59 -5.98 -20.63
C ALA A 105 17.05 -6.46 -20.73
N ALA A 106 17.39 -7.55 -20.03
CA ALA A 106 18.73 -8.15 -20.15
C ALA A 106 19.02 -8.64 -21.58
N TRP A 107 18.00 -9.21 -22.25
CA TRP A 107 18.11 -9.61 -23.64
C TRP A 107 18.27 -8.42 -24.59
N GLU A 108 17.55 -7.33 -24.38
CA GLU A 108 17.67 -6.10 -25.18
C GLU A 108 19.08 -5.52 -25.09
N VAL A 109 19.64 -5.40 -23.88
CA VAL A 109 21.03 -4.93 -23.70
C VAL A 109 22.02 -5.84 -24.42
N TYR A 110 21.83 -7.16 -24.37
CA TYR A 110 22.65 -8.10 -25.12
C TYR A 110 22.54 -7.93 -26.65
N GLU A 111 21.36 -7.64 -27.17
CA GLU A 111 21.19 -7.37 -28.61
C GLU A 111 21.96 -6.11 -29.07
N LEU A 112 22.23 -5.17 -28.16
CA LEU A 112 23.04 -3.98 -28.46
C LEU A 112 24.55 -4.23 -28.28
N GLU A 113 24.95 -4.88 -27.20
CA GLU A 113 26.35 -4.96 -26.78
C GLU A 113 27.05 -6.27 -27.20
N GLU A 114 26.27 -7.30 -27.57
CA GLU A 114 26.71 -8.67 -27.90
C GLU A 114 27.59 -9.34 -26.82
N ASP A 115 27.57 -8.82 -25.58
CA ASP A 115 28.35 -9.35 -24.46
C ASP A 115 27.65 -10.54 -23.79
N LYS A 116 28.18 -11.73 -24.07
CA LYS A 116 27.65 -12.99 -23.54
C LYS A 116 27.94 -13.17 -22.06
N ASP A 117 29.04 -12.62 -21.55
CA ASP A 117 29.44 -12.80 -20.16
C ASP A 117 28.58 -11.90 -19.25
N GLU A 118 28.30 -10.67 -19.67
CA GLU A 118 27.40 -9.75 -18.97
C GLU A 118 25.95 -10.25 -18.97
N LEU A 119 25.48 -10.77 -20.12
CA LEU A 119 24.17 -11.43 -20.20
C LEU A 119 24.10 -12.61 -19.24
N ALA A 120 25.14 -13.44 -19.17
CA ALA A 120 25.17 -14.60 -18.29
C ALA A 120 25.13 -14.20 -16.81
N ASP A 121 25.88 -13.18 -16.40
CA ASP A 121 25.88 -12.69 -15.01
C ASP A 121 24.52 -12.10 -14.62
N THR A 122 23.95 -11.28 -15.51
CA THR A 122 22.62 -10.67 -15.30
C THR A 122 21.53 -11.74 -15.18
N LEU A 123 21.50 -12.72 -16.09
CA LEU A 123 20.55 -13.83 -16.01
C LEU A 123 20.75 -14.68 -14.76
N LEU A 124 22.00 -14.93 -14.33
CA LEU A 124 22.29 -15.61 -13.07
C LEU A 124 21.76 -14.84 -11.86
N ARG A 125 21.91 -13.52 -11.86
CA ARG A 125 21.38 -12.66 -10.78
C ARG A 125 19.87 -12.72 -10.73
N ILE A 126 19.20 -12.69 -11.87
CA ILE A 126 17.73 -12.85 -11.98
C ILE A 126 17.31 -14.23 -11.48
N VAL A 127 17.99 -15.30 -11.88
CA VAL A 127 17.71 -16.67 -11.40
C VAL A 127 17.89 -16.79 -9.90
N ARG A 128 18.94 -16.21 -9.33
CA ARG A 128 19.17 -16.20 -7.87
C ARG A 128 18.06 -15.46 -7.14
N PHE A 129 17.67 -14.29 -7.65
CA PHE A 129 16.57 -13.51 -7.08
C PHE A 129 15.24 -14.27 -7.14
N LYS A 130 14.91 -14.88 -8.28
CA LYS A 130 13.70 -15.71 -8.42
C LYS A 130 13.72 -16.96 -7.55
N ARG A 131 14.88 -17.57 -7.33
CA ARG A 131 15.05 -18.67 -6.38
C ARG A 131 14.92 -18.25 -4.92
N GLN A 132 15.37 -17.04 -4.57
CA GLN A 132 15.17 -16.49 -3.23
C GLN A 132 13.70 -16.14 -2.97
N GLN A 133 12.96 -15.79 -4.02
CA GLN A 133 11.50 -15.63 -3.98
C GLN A 133 10.74 -16.97 -4.03
N ALA A 134 11.39 -18.04 -4.50
CA ALA A 134 10.78 -19.37 -4.53
C ALA A 134 10.75 -19.95 -3.11
N SER A 135 9.60 -20.48 -2.71
CA SER A 135 9.45 -21.16 -1.43
C SER A 135 10.44 -22.33 -1.34
N PRO A 136 11.14 -22.53 -0.20
CA PRO A 136 12.05 -23.65 -0.03
C PRO A 136 11.30 -24.97 -0.24
N SER A 137 11.93 -25.92 -0.95
CA SER A 137 11.33 -27.24 -1.16
C SER A 137 11.10 -27.95 0.17
N LEU A 138 10.00 -28.72 0.28
CA LEU A 138 9.68 -29.51 1.47
C LEU A 138 10.89 -30.33 1.98
N GLU A 139 11.66 -30.96 1.08
CA GLU A 139 12.84 -31.74 1.47
C GLU A 139 13.92 -30.88 2.16
N SER A 140 14.14 -29.66 1.69
CA SER A 140 15.05 -28.70 2.32
C SER A 140 14.57 -28.30 3.71
N ILE A 141 13.26 -28.07 3.85
CA ILE A 141 12.63 -27.70 5.12
C ILE A 141 12.75 -28.85 6.12
N CYS A 142 12.41 -30.08 5.72
CA CYS A 142 12.57 -31.25 6.58
C CYS A 142 14.04 -31.52 6.95
N ARG A 143 14.99 -31.24 6.06
CA ARG A 143 16.43 -31.37 6.35
C ARG A 143 16.89 -30.35 7.38
N GLU A 144 16.45 -29.11 7.24
CA GLU A 144 16.72 -28.04 8.21
C GLU A 144 16.09 -28.34 9.58
N MET A 145 14.89 -28.91 9.62
CA MET A 145 14.26 -29.37 10.86
C MET A 145 15.09 -30.47 11.56
N VAL A 146 15.81 -31.33 10.82
CA VAL A 146 16.75 -32.31 11.40
C VAL A 146 17.99 -31.63 11.97
N GLU A 147 18.56 -30.67 11.24
CA GLU A 147 19.73 -29.90 11.69
C GLU A 147 19.43 -29.10 12.96
N ARG A 148 18.22 -28.54 13.06
CA ARG A 148 17.73 -27.83 14.24
C ARG A 148 17.21 -28.77 15.35
N HIS A 149 17.39 -30.08 15.19
CA HIS A 149 16.97 -31.12 16.14
C HIS A 149 15.46 -31.16 16.44
N LEU A 150 14.62 -30.62 15.55
CA LEU A 150 13.16 -30.71 15.62
C LEU A 150 12.64 -32.06 15.10
N LEU A 151 13.37 -32.71 14.19
CA LEU A 151 13.09 -34.04 13.67
C LEU A 151 14.27 -34.99 13.87
N THR A 152 13.95 -36.26 14.10
CA THR A 152 14.93 -37.35 13.98
C THR A 152 15.09 -37.77 12.52
N ARG A 153 16.22 -38.43 12.22
CA ARG A 153 16.49 -38.97 10.88
C ARG A 153 15.43 -39.97 10.40
N ALA A 154 14.83 -40.72 11.32
CA ALA A 154 13.74 -41.66 11.02
C ALA A 154 12.43 -40.93 10.66
N GLN A 155 12.11 -39.85 11.39
CA GLN A 155 10.94 -39.01 11.12
C GLN A 155 11.05 -38.28 9.80
N TYR A 156 12.24 -37.77 9.48
CA TYR A 156 12.55 -37.19 8.16
C TYR A 156 12.28 -38.19 7.03
N GLN A 157 12.78 -39.43 7.16
CA GLN A 157 12.53 -40.47 6.15
C GLN A 157 11.05 -40.84 6.05
N GLY A 158 10.32 -40.89 7.16
CA GLY A 158 8.87 -41.13 7.19
C GLY A 158 8.07 -40.01 6.52
N LEU A 159 8.41 -38.74 6.77
CA LEU A 159 7.77 -37.60 6.13
C LEU A 159 8.00 -37.59 4.61
N LEU A 160 9.21 -37.93 4.14
CA LEU A 160 9.47 -38.06 2.71
C LEU A 160 8.65 -39.19 2.08
N ALA A 161 8.52 -40.33 2.75
CA ALA A 161 7.68 -41.42 2.24
C ALA A 161 6.19 -41.04 2.18
N LEU A 162 5.68 -40.28 3.16
CA LEU A 162 4.31 -39.75 3.15
C LEU A 162 4.09 -38.69 2.05
N TRP A 163 5.11 -37.88 1.77
CA TRP A 163 5.09 -36.92 0.67
C TRP A 163 5.07 -37.62 -0.69
N GLU A 164 5.93 -38.61 -0.90
CA GLU A 164 5.94 -39.42 -2.12
C GLU A 164 4.62 -40.18 -2.32
N ALA A 165 3.99 -40.62 -1.22
CA ALA A 165 2.67 -41.25 -1.22
C ALA A 165 1.51 -40.25 -1.41
N LYS A 166 1.79 -38.95 -1.56
CA LYS A 166 0.80 -37.86 -1.69
C LYS A 166 -0.25 -37.87 -0.59
N ASN A 167 0.20 -38.03 0.66
CA ASN A 167 -0.70 -37.97 1.81
C ASN A 167 -1.45 -36.63 1.86
N GLU A 168 -2.77 -36.66 2.06
CA GLU A 168 -3.64 -35.48 2.00
C GLU A 168 -3.24 -34.38 3.00
N ALA A 169 -2.79 -34.74 4.20
CA ALA A 169 -2.34 -33.77 5.19
C ALA A 169 -1.01 -33.11 4.79
N MET A 170 -0.10 -33.87 4.16
CA MET A 170 1.16 -33.33 3.64
C MET A 170 0.93 -32.40 2.45
N VAL A 171 0.02 -32.77 1.55
CA VAL A 171 -0.36 -31.94 0.39
C VAL A 171 -1.04 -30.67 0.86
N GLY A 172 -2.02 -30.75 1.75
CA GLY A 172 -2.71 -29.58 2.31
C GLY A 172 -1.77 -28.63 3.06
N ALA A 173 -0.82 -29.16 3.85
CA ALA A 173 0.16 -28.32 4.54
C ALA A 173 1.07 -27.56 3.58
N VAL A 174 1.53 -28.23 2.51
CA VAL A 174 2.37 -27.60 1.49
C VAL A 174 1.56 -26.60 0.66
N GLU A 175 0.30 -26.90 0.33
CA GLU A 175 -0.58 -25.98 -0.40
C GLU A 175 -0.88 -24.71 0.41
N ALA A 176 -1.21 -24.84 1.69
CA ALA A 176 -1.37 -23.70 2.61
C ALA A 176 -0.11 -22.83 2.62
N PHE A 177 1.06 -23.46 2.82
CA PHE A 177 2.35 -22.77 2.78
C PHE A 177 2.63 -22.05 1.45
N HIS A 178 2.15 -22.58 0.32
CA HIS A 178 2.34 -21.89 -0.96
C HIS A 178 1.51 -20.61 -1.07
N VAL A 179 0.37 -20.54 -0.36
CA VAL A 179 -0.55 -19.39 -0.34
C VAL A 179 -0.06 -18.32 0.63
N ASP A 180 0.26 -18.69 1.87
CA ASP A 180 0.56 -17.74 2.95
C ASP A 180 2.06 -17.46 3.16
N LYS A 181 2.94 -18.34 2.65
CA LYS A 181 4.39 -18.34 2.89
C LYS A 181 4.77 -18.44 4.37
N ASP A 182 3.89 -18.97 5.23
CA ASP A 182 4.17 -19.13 6.65
C ASP A 182 4.97 -20.39 6.95
N MET A 183 6.28 -20.20 7.15
CA MET A 183 7.20 -21.29 7.46
C MET A 183 6.94 -21.91 8.84
N ARG A 184 6.40 -21.16 9.80
CA ARG A 184 6.14 -21.64 11.16
C ARG A 184 4.95 -22.59 11.15
N GLU A 185 3.87 -22.21 10.47
CA GLU A 185 2.68 -23.05 10.33
C GLU A 185 2.96 -24.35 9.57
N LEU A 186 3.78 -24.30 8.51
CA LEU A 186 4.21 -25.50 7.81
C LEU A 186 4.99 -26.43 8.74
N VAL A 187 5.95 -25.91 9.52
CA VAL A 187 6.76 -26.69 10.47
C VAL A 187 5.87 -27.35 11.53
N ASP A 188 4.93 -26.61 12.10
CA ASP A 188 4.00 -27.13 13.12
C ASP A 188 3.09 -28.21 12.55
N THR A 189 2.58 -27.99 11.33
CA THR A 189 1.75 -28.97 10.64
C THR A 189 2.53 -30.23 10.30
N LEU A 190 3.80 -30.12 9.88
CA LEU A 190 4.66 -31.28 9.64
C LEU A 190 4.97 -32.06 10.93
N LEU A 191 5.21 -31.36 12.05
CA LEU A 191 5.38 -32.01 13.36
C LEU A 191 4.08 -32.70 13.83
N LEU A 192 2.93 -32.12 13.53
CA LEU A 192 1.64 -32.73 13.77
C LEU A 192 1.45 -33.99 12.92
N VAL A 193 1.81 -33.96 11.64
CA VAL A 193 1.80 -35.15 10.77
C VAL A 193 2.73 -36.24 11.33
N VAL A 194 3.93 -35.89 11.81
CA VAL A 194 4.84 -36.84 12.48
C VAL A 194 4.17 -37.51 13.68
N LYS A 195 3.45 -36.72 14.50
CA LYS A 195 2.74 -37.22 15.68
C LYS A 195 1.59 -38.15 15.30
N HIS A 196 0.76 -37.78 14.33
CA HIS A 196 -0.42 -38.54 13.93
C HIS A 196 -0.12 -39.75 13.05
N ALA A 197 0.94 -39.68 12.24
CA ALA A 197 1.44 -40.81 11.45
C ALA A 197 2.19 -41.84 12.30
N GLY A 198 2.31 -41.63 13.62
CA GLY A 198 2.98 -42.57 14.52
C GLY A 198 4.49 -42.66 14.27
N LEU A 199 5.09 -41.64 13.65
CA LEU A 199 6.54 -41.53 13.45
C LEU A 199 7.28 -41.15 14.75
N THR A 200 6.60 -41.23 15.89
CA THR A 200 7.10 -40.92 17.24
C THR A 200 7.92 -42.07 17.86
N GLY A 201 8.01 -43.21 17.18
CA GLY A 201 8.74 -44.38 17.64
C GLY A 201 10.24 -44.33 17.37
N GLY A 202 11.01 -43.88 18.34
CA GLY A 202 12.40 -44.27 18.49
C GLY A 202 12.50 -45.70 19.02
N ASP A 203 12.01 -46.70 18.28
CA ASP A 203 12.58 -48.05 18.29
C ASP A 203 12.02 -48.88 17.12
N GLY A 204 12.89 -49.62 16.45
CA GLY A 204 12.57 -50.29 15.21
C GLY A 204 11.66 -51.51 15.39
N THR A 205 10.35 -51.37 15.17
CA THR A 205 9.49 -52.48 14.72
C THR A 205 8.27 -51.96 13.97
N LEU A 206 8.19 -52.26 12.68
CA LEU A 206 6.99 -52.10 11.86
C LEU A 206 5.90 -53.09 12.32
N SER A 207 4.66 -52.64 12.50
CA SER A 207 3.48 -53.51 12.50
C SER A 207 2.30 -52.83 11.79
N PRO A 208 1.47 -53.60 11.04
CA PRO A 208 0.53 -53.06 10.04
C PRO A 208 -0.85 -52.73 10.66
N PRO A 209 -1.73 -52.00 9.94
CA PRO A 209 -2.94 -51.40 10.52
C PRO A 209 -4.15 -52.37 10.54
N PRO A 210 -5.13 -52.19 11.44
CA PRO A 210 -6.42 -52.86 11.35
C PRO A 210 -7.47 -52.02 10.57
N PRO A 211 -8.50 -52.65 9.97
CA PRO A 211 -9.50 -51.98 9.12
C PRO A 211 -10.71 -51.42 9.92
N PRO A 212 -11.61 -50.63 9.28
CA PRO A 212 -12.59 -49.82 9.99
C PRO A 212 -13.93 -50.56 10.20
N HIS A 213 -14.62 -50.25 11.31
CA HIS A 213 -16.01 -50.68 11.53
C HIS A 213 -16.94 -49.48 11.76
N HIS A 214 -18.03 -49.50 10.99
CA HIS A 214 -19.20 -48.63 11.04
C HIS A 214 -20.16 -48.99 12.19
N GLN A 215 -21.08 -48.03 12.45
CA GLN A 215 -22.47 -48.14 12.96
C GLN A 215 -22.79 -47.86 14.45
N SER A 216 -23.41 -46.68 14.64
CA SER A 216 -24.82 -46.48 15.06
C SER A 216 -25.29 -46.70 16.52
N ALA A 217 -25.76 -45.56 17.08
CA ALA A 217 -27.11 -45.31 17.63
C ALA A 217 -27.49 -45.61 19.10
N ARG A 218 -28.06 -44.54 19.70
CA ARG A 218 -29.18 -44.40 20.67
C ARG A 218 -28.96 -44.68 22.17
N GLY A 219 -29.36 -43.68 22.97
CA GLY A 219 -30.02 -43.88 24.27
C GLY A 219 -29.74 -42.82 25.35
N PHE A 220 -30.63 -41.84 25.51
CA PHE A 220 -30.93 -41.18 26.81
C PHE A 220 -32.08 -41.96 27.51
N PRO A 221 -32.51 -41.68 28.76
CA PRO A 221 -32.07 -40.68 29.76
C PRO A 221 -31.90 -41.24 31.21
N ASP A 222 -31.43 -40.42 32.16
CA ASP A 222 -32.16 -40.07 33.41
C ASP A 222 -31.28 -39.33 34.45
N SER A 223 -31.87 -38.27 35.02
CA SER A 223 -31.44 -37.54 36.24
C SER A 223 -32.15 -38.18 37.46
N PRO A 224 -31.68 -38.01 38.73
CA PRO A 224 -32.07 -36.82 39.50
C PRO A 224 -31.17 -36.37 40.70
N ALA A 225 -31.19 -35.04 40.92
CA ALA A 225 -31.53 -34.28 42.16
C ALA A 225 -30.68 -34.26 43.47
N HIS A 226 -30.79 -33.07 44.11
CA HIS A 226 -30.46 -32.61 45.48
C HIS A 226 -28.97 -32.30 45.75
N ASP A 227 -28.57 -31.17 46.36
CA ASP A 227 -29.12 -30.61 47.60
C ASP A 227 -28.73 -29.12 47.82
N SER A 228 -29.38 -28.50 48.80
CA SER A 228 -29.46 -27.05 49.03
C SER A 228 -28.47 -26.51 50.11
N VAL A 229 -28.47 -25.17 50.22
CA VAL A 229 -28.34 -24.33 51.45
C VAL A 229 -26.96 -23.74 51.84
N VAL A 230 -26.89 -22.40 51.91
CA VAL A 230 -26.68 -21.53 53.11
C VAL A 230 -25.79 -20.31 52.81
N VAL A 231 -26.36 -19.11 52.97
CA VAL A 231 -25.70 -17.82 53.26
C VAL A 231 -25.75 -17.57 54.78
N PRO A 232 -24.74 -16.94 55.40
CA PRO A 232 -25.04 -15.71 56.14
C PRO A 232 -23.92 -14.64 56.20
N GLN A 233 -24.35 -13.39 55.95
CA GLN A 233 -24.15 -12.13 56.70
C GLN A 233 -22.78 -11.67 57.26
N SER A 234 -22.45 -10.41 56.91
CA SER A 234 -21.53 -9.46 57.59
C SER A 234 -21.98 -9.07 59.02
N PRO A 235 -21.14 -8.41 59.84
CA PRO A 235 -21.12 -6.93 59.84
C PRO A 235 -19.81 -6.23 60.30
N GLU A 236 -19.84 -4.89 60.20
CA GLU A 236 -19.20 -3.84 61.04
C GLU A 236 -17.82 -3.20 60.69
N ALA A 237 -17.94 -1.94 60.21
CA ALA A 237 -17.39 -0.67 60.72
C ALA A 237 -15.89 -0.30 60.65
N ALA A 238 -15.67 0.93 60.16
CA ALA A 238 -14.42 1.61 59.78
C ALA A 238 -13.49 2.06 60.94
N PRO A 239 -12.31 2.61 60.60
CA PRO A 239 -12.15 4.07 60.73
C PRO A 239 -11.51 4.76 59.50
N SER A 240 -11.83 6.04 59.37
CA SER A 240 -11.43 7.03 58.35
C SER A 240 -10.09 7.73 58.63
N LEU A 241 -9.42 8.21 57.58
CA LEU A 241 -8.43 9.29 57.51
C LEU A 241 -8.23 9.58 56.00
N GLU A 242 -8.92 10.53 55.36
CA GLU A 242 -8.71 11.98 55.48
C GLU A 242 -7.23 12.38 55.55
N GLU A 243 -6.46 12.05 54.53
CA GLU A 243 -5.29 12.83 54.11
C GLU A 243 -4.91 12.43 52.68
N LEU A 244 -4.54 13.43 51.87
CA LEU A 244 -4.16 13.36 50.44
C LEU A 244 -5.29 13.59 49.43
N ASN A 245 -5.92 14.76 49.51
CA ASN A 245 -6.29 15.55 48.33
C ASN A 245 -5.20 16.62 48.13
N PRO A 246 -4.77 16.86 46.89
CA PRO A 246 -5.44 17.91 46.13
C PRO A 246 -5.70 17.48 44.69
N LEU A 247 -6.89 17.80 44.15
CA LEU A 247 -7.07 18.63 42.95
C LEU A 247 -8.53 18.58 42.47
N SER A 248 -9.24 19.70 42.66
CA SER A 248 -10.34 20.21 41.82
C SER A 248 -10.77 21.59 42.36
N PRO A 249 -11.51 22.44 41.62
CA PRO A 249 -11.46 22.74 40.18
C PRO A 249 -11.55 24.28 39.92
N LYS A 250 -11.38 24.77 38.68
CA LYS A 250 -11.90 26.10 38.26
C LYS A 250 -12.38 26.19 36.80
N HIS A 251 -13.72 26.14 36.66
CA HIS A 251 -14.63 26.97 35.86
C HIS A 251 -14.43 27.31 34.35
N SER A 252 -15.47 26.90 33.59
CA SER A 252 -16.41 27.74 32.81
C SER A 252 -16.04 28.19 31.39
N THR A 253 -16.78 27.72 30.39
CA THR A 253 -17.87 28.53 29.79
C THR A 253 -18.84 27.69 28.94
N GLN A 254 -20.13 27.81 29.26
CA GLN A 254 -21.26 27.38 28.42
C GLN A 254 -21.43 28.30 27.21
N ARG A 255 -21.80 27.72 26.06
CA ARG A 255 -22.80 28.33 25.16
C ARG A 255 -23.67 27.24 24.52
N SER A 256 -24.94 27.28 24.91
CA SER A 256 -26.04 26.51 24.34
C SER A 256 -26.47 27.07 22.99
N GLY A 257 -26.97 26.22 22.08
CA GLY A 257 -27.72 26.70 20.92
C GLY A 257 -28.22 25.62 19.96
N THR A 258 -29.32 24.98 20.34
CA THR A 258 -30.50 24.65 19.49
C THR A 258 -30.37 23.83 18.19
N PHE A 259 -30.99 22.64 18.25
CA PHE A 259 -31.56 21.87 17.13
C PHE A 259 -32.63 22.66 16.36
N SER A 260 -32.60 22.54 15.02
CA SER A 260 -33.78 22.67 14.14
C SER A 260 -33.61 21.78 12.90
N SER A 261 -34.62 20.96 12.67
CA SER A 261 -34.77 20.02 11.55
C SER A 261 -35.26 20.73 10.29
N GLN A 262 -34.76 20.37 9.10
CA GLN A 262 -35.53 20.55 7.86
C GLN A 262 -35.08 19.63 6.71
N GLU A 263 -36.05 18.80 6.30
CA GLU A 263 -36.38 18.23 4.98
C GLU A 263 -35.32 18.09 3.88
N SER A 264 -35.16 16.85 3.42
CA SER A 264 -34.44 16.46 2.21
C SER A 264 -35.39 16.20 1.03
N GLN A 265 -35.12 16.79 -0.14
CA GLN A 265 -35.47 16.21 -1.45
C GLN A 265 -34.41 16.60 -2.52
N PRO A 266 -34.25 15.80 -3.59
CA PRO A 266 -32.99 15.64 -4.33
C PRO A 266 -32.92 16.49 -5.61
N SER A 267 -31.71 16.76 -6.11
CA SER A 267 -31.49 17.37 -7.43
C SER A 267 -30.40 16.64 -8.23
N ALA A 268 -30.68 16.42 -9.50
CA ALA A 268 -29.92 15.65 -10.49
C ALA A 268 -28.67 16.40 -11.03
N PRO A 269 -27.80 15.75 -11.84
CA PRO A 269 -26.39 16.12 -11.99
C PRO A 269 -26.15 17.30 -12.95
N GLN A 270 -25.23 18.18 -12.60
CA GLN A 270 -24.73 19.27 -13.45
C GLN A 270 -23.40 18.87 -14.12
N SER A 271 -23.28 19.19 -15.41
CA SER A 271 -22.11 18.99 -16.27
C SER A 271 -20.87 19.71 -15.75
N PRO A 272 -19.63 19.21 -16.02
CA PRO A 272 -18.41 19.82 -15.49
C PRO A 272 -18.10 21.17 -16.17
N PRO A 273 -17.52 22.14 -15.43
CA PRO A 273 -17.10 23.42 -15.98
C PRO A 273 -15.80 23.31 -16.78
N SER A 274 -15.76 24.00 -17.92
CA SER A 274 -14.56 24.21 -18.74
C SER A 274 -13.69 25.29 -18.09
N TYR A 275 -12.47 24.93 -17.73
CA TYR A 275 -11.43 25.91 -17.38
C TYR A 275 -10.76 26.37 -18.69
N GLY A 276 -10.37 27.65 -18.75
CA GLY A 276 -9.91 28.28 -19.98
C GLY A 276 -8.41 28.10 -20.20
N THR A 277 -8.02 27.78 -21.43
CA THR A 277 -6.63 27.60 -21.86
C THR A 277 -5.84 28.91 -21.79
N PHE A 278 -4.68 28.91 -21.13
CA PHE A 278 -3.74 30.02 -21.23
C PHE A 278 -2.94 29.94 -22.53
N GLY A 279 -3.01 31.01 -23.33
CA GLY A 279 -2.00 31.29 -24.34
C GLY A 279 -0.69 31.68 -23.64
N THR A 280 0.42 31.09 -24.09
CA THR A 280 1.78 31.53 -23.75
C THR A 280 1.96 33.00 -24.11
N LEU A 281 1.68 33.90 -23.17
CA LEU A 281 1.91 35.34 -23.29
C LEU A 281 3.26 35.68 -22.67
N THR A 282 4.31 35.61 -23.49
CA THR A 282 5.49 36.43 -23.25
C THR A 282 5.12 37.88 -23.59
N SER A 283 5.00 38.74 -22.56
CA SER A 283 4.92 40.24 -22.53
C SER A 283 3.56 40.83 -22.04
N PRO A 284 3.53 42.05 -21.47
CA PRO A 284 3.76 42.35 -20.06
C PRO A 284 2.56 43.06 -19.40
N THR A 285 2.22 42.75 -18.15
CA THR A 285 1.27 43.56 -17.36
C THR A 285 2.01 44.45 -16.37
N ALA A 286 2.03 45.74 -16.69
CA ALA A 286 2.50 46.80 -15.81
C ALA A 286 1.54 46.97 -14.62
N SER A 287 2.03 46.74 -13.40
CA SER A 287 1.46 47.31 -12.17
C SER A 287 2.39 47.07 -10.98
N LEU A 288 3.36 47.95 -10.76
CA LEU A 288 3.85 48.22 -9.41
C LEU A 288 4.28 49.67 -9.28
N GLY A 289 3.69 50.31 -8.28
CA GLY A 289 3.68 51.76 -8.07
C GLY A 289 5.06 52.35 -7.80
N LYS A 290 5.25 53.53 -8.39
CA LYS A 290 6.32 54.48 -8.10
C LYS A 290 6.44 54.74 -6.59
N LYS A 291 7.64 54.60 -6.05
CA LYS A 291 8.19 55.57 -5.09
C LYS A 291 9.55 56.05 -5.59
N ALA A 292 9.63 57.37 -5.77
CA ALA A 292 10.74 58.09 -6.35
C ALA A 292 11.90 58.24 -5.35
N GLY A 293 13.11 58.13 -5.88
CA GLY A 293 14.37 58.49 -5.24
C GLY A 293 15.48 58.48 -6.28
N SER A 294 15.48 59.47 -7.19
CA SER A 294 16.47 59.59 -8.26
C SER A 294 17.70 60.35 -7.81
N THR A 295 18.87 59.70 -7.84
CA THR A 295 20.15 60.38 -8.08
C THR A 295 20.89 59.66 -9.20
N THR A 296 21.00 60.36 -10.33
CA THR A 296 22.10 60.38 -11.31
C THR A 296 22.57 59.06 -11.93
N SER A 297 22.24 58.90 -13.22
CA SER A 297 22.93 58.02 -14.17
C SER A 297 24.32 58.58 -14.55
N PRO A 298 25.27 57.72 -14.91
CA PRO A 298 25.99 57.86 -16.19
C PRO A 298 26.06 56.54 -17.00
N PRO A 299 26.52 56.59 -18.27
CA PRO A 299 26.10 55.67 -19.34
C PRO A 299 27.15 54.63 -19.77
N HIS A 300 26.71 53.68 -20.62
CA HIS A 300 27.42 52.58 -21.30
C HIS A 300 27.52 51.24 -20.56
N ASP A 301 26.41 50.49 -20.53
CA ASP A 301 26.38 49.09 -20.11
C ASP A 301 26.92 48.17 -21.22
N LYS A 302 28.03 47.50 -20.92
CA LYS A 302 28.38 46.23 -21.57
C LYS A 302 27.29 45.20 -21.20
N PRO A 303 26.89 44.26 -22.08
CA PRO A 303 26.02 43.17 -21.65
C PRO A 303 26.67 42.49 -20.44
N SER A 304 25.91 42.32 -19.36
CA SER A 304 26.35 41.53 -18.19
C SER A 304 26.91 40.20 -18.70
N ASP A 305 28.02 39.72 -18.14
CA ASP A 305 28.64 38.45 -18.53
C ASP A 305 27.64 37.28 -18.51
N ALA A 306 26.57 37.40 -17.73
CA ALA A 306 25.44 36.47 -17.73
C ALA A 306 24.59 36.51 -19.03
N GLN A 307 24.30 37.69 -19.59
CA GLN A 307 23.50 37.84 -20.80
C GLN A 307 24.23 37.30 -22.04
N SER A 308 25.53 37.53 -22.14
CA SER A 308 26.34 36.98 -23.23
C SER A 308 26.44 35.45 -23.15
N LEU A 309 26.50 34.88 -21.95
CA LEU A 309 26.48 33.42 -21.75
C LEU A 309 25.11 32.81 -22.10
N LEU A 310 24.01 33.44 -21.72
CA LEU A 310 22.66 33.00 -22.11
C LEU A 310 22.49 33.01 -23.65
N ASP A 311 23.02 34.03 -24.33
CA ASP A 311 23.01 34.10 -25.81
C ASP A 311 23.84 32.97 -26.46
N VAL A 312 24.97 32.59 -25.86
CA VAL A 312 25.79 31.46 -26.32
C VAL A 312 25.06 30.13 -26.16
N LEU A 313 24.41 29.91 -25.00
CA LEU A 313 23.63 28.71 -24.73
C LEU A 313 22.42 28.56 -25.67
N LEU A 314 21.75 29.67 -26.00
CA LEU A 314 20.68 29.68 -27.00
C LEU A 314 21.20 29.32 -28.40
N ARG A 315 22.36 29.84 -28.81
CA ARG A 315 22.99 29.51 -30.11
C ARG A 315 23.43 28.05 -30.20
N GLN A 316 23.78 27.45 -29.07
CA GLN A 316 24.16 26.04 -28.96
C GLN A 316 22.96 25.11 -28.74
N SER A 317 21.72 25.61 -28.81
CA SER A 317 20.48 24.86 -28.56
C SER A 317 20.38 24.21 -27.18
N LEU A 318 21.16 24.68 -26.20
CA LEU A 318 21.14 24.20 -24.81
C LEU A 318 20.05 24.89 -23.98
N LEU A 319 19.50 25.99 -24.46
CA LEU A 319 18.32 26.67 -23.90
C LEU A 319 17.26 26.86 -24.97
N THR A 320 16.00 26.72 -24.59
CA THR A 320 14.88 27.11 -25.45
C THR A 320 14.73 28.62 -25.51
N ARG A 321 14.02 29.12 -26.54
CA ARG A 321 13.75 30.56 -26.68
C ARG A 321 12.95 31.12 -25.51
N ALA A 322 12.04 30.33 -24.94
CA ALA A 322 11.24 30.72 -23.78
C ALA A 322 12.12 30.81 -22.50
N GLN A 323 13.02 29.84 -22.30
CA GLN A 323 14.00 29.86 -21.21
C GLN A 323 14.90 31.10 -21.29
N HIS A 324 15.44 31.37 -22.48
CA HIS A 324 16.27 32.55 -22.70
C HIS A 324 15.53 33.86 -22.42
N GLN A 325 14.28 33.99 -22.87
CA GLN A 325 13.48 35.20 -22.65
C GLN A 325 13.20 35.46 -21.16
N LEU A 326 12.79 34.44 -20.40
CA LEU A 326 12.51 34.60 -18.97
C LEU A 326 13.80 34.86 -18.17
N LEU A 327 14.84 34.06 -18.41
CA LEU A 327 16.13 34.21 -17.73
C LEU A 327 16.79 35.54 -18.05
N SER A 328 16.72 36.02 -19.30
CA SER A 328 17.31 37.31 -19.70
C SER A 328 16.62 38.52 -19.06
N HIS A 329 15.30 38.43 -18.81
CA HIS A 329 14.53 39.46 -18.11
C HIS A 329 14.91 39.53 -16.63
N VAL A 330 15.16 38.37 -16.01
CA VAL A 330 15.49 38.22 -14.59
C VAL A 330 17.00 38.37 -14.32
N ALA A 331 17.82 38.35 -15.38
CA ALA A 331 19.27 38.20 -15.29
C ALA A 331 20.05 39.31 -14.57
N ARG A 332 19.45 40.48 -14.38
CA ARG A 332 20.12 41.61 -13.72
C ARG A 332 19.99 41.56 -12.20
N ASP A 333 18.91 40.97 -11.69
CA ASP A 333 18.52 41.11 -10.27
C ASP A 333 18.50 39.78 -9.50
N ASP A 334 18.42 38.63 -10.18
CA ASP A 334 18.34 37.33 -9.49
C ASP A 334 19.71 36.81 -9.02
N ALA A 335 19.81 36.56 -7.71
CA ALA A 335 21.03 36.08 -7.06
C ALA A 335 21.38 34.62 -7.41
N ARG A 336 20.37 33.78 -7.71
CA ARG A 336 20.54 32.37 -8.10
C ARG A 336 21.15 32.27 -9.48
N LEU A 337 20.71 33.13 -10.43
CA LEU A 337 21.34 33.20 -11.75
C LEU A 337 22.80 33.63 -11.65
N ARG A 338 23.10 34.64 -10.83
CA ARG A 338 24.49 35.10 -10.61
C ARG A 338 25.36 34.00 -9.98
N ALA A 339 24.80 33.22 -9.06
CA ALA A 339 25.49 32.09 -8.45
C ALA A 339 25.77 30.97 -9.48
N ALA A 340 24.81 30.64 -10.35
CA ALA A 340 24.99 29.66 -11.42
C ALA A 340 26.08 30.10 -12.42
N VAL A 341 26.06 31.37 -12.84
CA VAL A 341 27.09 31.94 -13.72
C VAL A 341 28.47 31.96 -13.05
N SER A 342 28.53 32.23 -11.73
CA SER A 342 29.78 32.15 -10.97
C SER A 342 30.28 30.73 -10.74
N ALA A 343 29.39 29.74 -10.67
CA ALA A 343 29.76 28.33 -10.57
C ALA A 343 30.33 27.84 -11.91
N TYR A 344 29.72 28.25 -13.03
CA TYR A 344 30.25 28.01 -14.37
C TYR A 344 31.62 28.63 -14.59
N SER A 345 31.86 29.86 -14.12
CA SER A 345 33.18 30.47 -14.27
C SER A 345 34.29 29.72 -13.52
N ALA A 346 33.93 28.89 -12.54
CA ALA A 346 34.86 28.00 -11.82
C ALA A 346 34.96 26.59 -12.44
N SER A 347 33.85 26.02 -12.95
CA SER A 347 33.81 24.64 -13.47
C SER A 347 34.07 24.52 -14.98
N ASN A 348 33.79 25.59 -15.74
CA ASN A 348 33.79 25.65 -17.20
C ASN A 348 32.94 24.53 -17.87
N ASP A 349 31.94 24.01 -17.16
CA ASP A 349 31.03 22.98 -17.64
C ASP A 349 29.71 23.60 -18.11
N LEU A 350 29.54 23.63 -19.43
CA LEU A 350 28.34 24.16 -20.09
C LEU A 350 27.09 23.30 -19.87
N CYS A 351 27.22 21.99 -19.68
CA CYS A 351 26.08 21.10 -19.47
C CYS A 351 25.53 21.25 -18.06
N ALA A 352 26.40 21.32 -17.06
CA ALA A 352 26.01 21.62 -15.68
C ALA A 352 25.35 23.00 -15.55
N LEU A 353 25.86 24.00 -16.29
CA LEU A 353 25.22 25.31 -16.36
C LEU A 353 23.83 25.22 -17.01
N ALA A 354 23.68 24.52 -18.14
CA ALA A 354 22.38 24.38 -18.80
C ALA A 354 21.34 23.70 -17.90
N GLN A 355 21.73 22.66 -17.15
CA GLN A 355 20.87 21.98 -16.19
C GLN A 355 20.41 22.92 -15.07
N THR A 356 21.35 23.60 -14.41
CA THR A 356 21.03 24.54 -13.31
C THR A 356 20.16 25.72 -13.78
N LEU A 357 20.32 26.15 -15.04
CA LEU A 357 19.44 27.16 -15.65
C LEU A 357 18.06 26.64 -15.99
N GLY A 358 17.93 25.36 -16.37
CA GLY A 358 16.65 24.69 -16.53
C GLY A 358 15.87 24.63 -15.23
N GLU A 359 16.51 24.17 -14.16
CA GLU A 359 15.92 24.13 -12.81
C GLU A 359 15.51 25.54 -12.32
N LEU A 360 16.35 26.56 -12.59
CA LEU A 360 16.02 27.94 -12.25
C LEU A 360 14.84 28.47 -13.07
N TYR A 361 14.74 28.10 -14.35
CA TYR A 361 13.61 28.48 -15.19
C TYR A 361 12.29 27.92 -14.67
N ASP A 362 12.27 26.66 -14.24
CA ASP A 362 11.09 26.01 -13.68
C ASP A 362 10.59 26.72 -12.42
N VAL A 363 11.51 27.06 -11.53
CA VAL A 363 11.20 27.84 -10.31
C VAL A 363 10.69 29.24 -10.65
N LEU A 364 11.30 29.91 -11.63
CA LEU A 364 10.85 31.25 -12.06
C LEU A 364 9.49 31.21 -12.74
N GLN A 365 9.16 30.15 -13.48
CA GLN A 365 7.83 29.96 -14.07
C GLN A 365 6.77 29.85 -12.97
N TRP A 366 7.04 29.07 -11.92
CA TRP A 366 6.15 29.01 -10.77
C TRP A 366 6.00 30.36 -10.06
N GLU A 367 7.10 31.05 -9.76
CA GLU A 367 7.08 32.34 -9.07
C GLU A 367 6.32 33.41 -9.88
N THR A 368 6.50 33.43 -11.20
CA THR A 368 5.84 34.39 -12.09
C THR A 368 4.35 34.11 -12.24
N ASN A 369 3.95 32.84 -12.23
CA ASN A 369 2.56 32.40 -12.37
C ASN A 369 1.87 32.12 -11.03
N HIS A 370 2.51 32.44 -9.91
CA HIS A 370 1.99 32.10 -8.58
C HIS A 370 0.59 32.72 -8.37
N ASP A 371 0.43 34.02 -8.63
CA ASP A 371 -0.87 34.67 -8.45
C ASP A 371 -1.95 34.16 -9.42
N THR A 372 -1.57 33.78 -10.65
CA THR A 372 -2.52 33.26 -11.63
C THR A 372 -2.97 31.85 -11.29
N ILE A 373 -2.09 31.01 -10.75
CA ILE A 373 -2.43 29.65 -10.30
C ILE A 373 -3.44 29.71 -9.15
N LEU A 374 -3.21 30.61 -8.18
CA LEU A 374 -4.10 30.82 -7.05
C LEU A 374 -5.52 31.20 -7.48
N GLN A 375 -5.66 32.14 -8.43
CA GLN A 375 -6.96 32.64 -8.88
C GLN A 375 -7.67 31.67 -9.83
N THR A 376 -6.92 30.91 -10.63
CA THR A 376 -7.50 30.06 -11.69
C THR A 376 -7.94 28.71 -11.15
N TRP A 377 -7.19 28.10 -10.23
CA TRP A 377 -7.46 26.74 -9.76
C TRP A 377 -7.78 26.68 -8.27
N ILE A 378 -6.96 27.29 -7.42
CA ILE A 378 -7.11 27.11 -5.95
C ILE A 378 -8.37 27.78 -5.41
N VAL A 379 -8.63 29.04 -5.76
CA VAL A 379 -9.85 29.76 -5.32
C VAL A 379 -11.13 29.04 -5.80
N PRO A 380 -11.24 28.62 -7.08
CA PRO A 380 -12.41 27.86 -7.52
C PRO A 380 -12.57 26.48 -6.86
N LEU A 381 -11.46 25.75 -6.63
CA LEU A 381 -11.52 24.44 -5.96
C LEU A 381 -11.97 24.55 -4.51
N GLU A 382 -11.53 25.59 -3.79
CA GLU A 382 -12.06 25.92 -2.47
C GLU A 382 -13.57 26.24 -2.53
N GLY A 383 -14.00 27.04 -3.53
CA GLY A 383 -15.41 27.35 -3.73
C GLY A 383 -16.29 26.13 -4.03
N GLN A 384 -15.69 25.04 -4.52
CA GLN A 384 -16.36 23.76 -4.78
C GLN A 384 -16.26 22.77 -3.61
N GLY A 385 -15.62 23.14 -2.50
CA GLY A 385 -15.41 22.25 -1.34
C GLY A 385 -14.41 21.12 -1.60
N LYS A 386 -13.60 21.22 -2.66
CA LYS A 386 -12.57 20.22 -3.02
C LYS A 386 -11.13 20.70 -2.77
N GLY A 387 -10.98 21.95 -2.33
CA GLY A 387 -9.69 22.62 -2.16
C GLY A 387 -9.32 22.91 -0.70
N ASP A 388 -9.95 22.23 0.26
CA ASP A 388 -9.72 22.50 1.68
C ASP A 388 -8.24 22.35 2.04
N GLY A 389 -7.65 23.42 2.59
CA GLY A 389 -6.24 23.45 2.97
C GLY A 389 -5.26 23.81 1.85
N LEU A 390 -5.67 23.82 0.58
CA LEU A 390 -4.80 24.19 -0.55
C LEU A 390 -4.22 25.60 -0.39
N ARG A 391 -5.01 26.58 0.08
CA ARG A 391 -4.50 27.93 0.32
C ARG A 391 -3.41 28.00 1.40
N ARG A 392 -3.42 27.08 2.38
CA ARG A 392 -2.37 27.02 3.40
C ARG A 392 -1.10 26.38 2.86
N LEU A 393 -1.24 25.29 2.11
CA LEU A 393 -0.14 24.72 1.34
C LEU A 393 0.45 25.76 0.38
N TRP A 394 -0.40 26.62 -0.18
CA TRP A 394 -0.03 27.63 -1.17
C TRP A 394 0.78 28.75 -0.55
N ALA A 395 0.26 29.33 0.53
CA ALA A 395 1.00 30.31 1.32
C ALA A 395 2.32 29.74 1.87
N GLY A 396 2.34 28.43 2.17
CA GLY A 396 3.52 27.70 2.65
C GLY A 396 4.54 27.35 1.59
N HIS A 397 4.29 27.64 0.30
CA HIS A 397 5.15 27.23 -0.82
C HIS A 397 5.44 25.71 -0.82
N ASP A 398 4.40 24.90 -0.61
CA ASP A 398 4.56 23.44 -0.53
C ASP A 398 5.21 22.89 -1.81
N PRO A 399 6.31 22.10 -1.71
CA PRO A 399 7.05 21.61 -2.86
C PRO A 399 6.25 20.64 -3.73
N ARG A 400 5.23 19.97 -3.18
CA ARG A 400 4.36 19.06 -3.93
C ARG A 400 3.49 19.83 -4.93
N MET A 401 3.07 21.04 -4.58
CA MET A 401 2.28 21.86 -5.49
C MET A 401 3.13 22.48 -6.60
N MET A 402 4.37 22.87 -6.27
CA MET A 402 5.36 23.22 -7.28
C MET A 402 5.54 22.07 -8.28
N ALA A 403 5.79 20.85 -7.78
CA ALA A 403 5.98 19.68 -8.64
C ALA A 403 4.76 19.40 -9.54
N ALA A 404 3.55 19.46 -8.99
CA ALA A 404 2.32 19.29 -9.76
C ALA A 404 2.19 20.33 -10.88
N TYR A 405 2.56 21.58 -10.61
CA TYR A 405 2.53 22.64 -11.64
C TYR A 405 3.59 22.43 -12.73
N LEU A 406 4.79 21.97 -12.37
CA LEU A 406 5.83 21.71 -13.36
C LEU A 406 5.44 20.58 -14.33
N VAL A 407 4.76 19.55 -13.83
CA VAL A 407 4.18 18.49 -14.66
C VAL A 407 3.12 19.07 -15.62
N PHE A 408 2.20 19.88 -15.08
CA PHE A 408 1.18 20.57 -15.88
C PHE A 408 1.77 21.48 -16.98
N VAL A 409 2.89 22.16 -16.72
CA VAL A 409 3.55 23.00 -17.72
C VAL A 409 4.12 22.17 -18.88
N HIS A 410 4.39 20.88 -18.67
CA HIS A 410 4.94 19.98 -19.68
C HIS A 410 3.86 19.31 -20.54
N ASP A 411 2.79 18.82 -19.93
CA ASP A 411 1.72 18.06 -20.61
C ASP A 411 0.50 18.91 -20.97
N HIS A 412 0.32 20.07 -20.33
CA HIS A 412 -0.85 20.93 -20.41
C HIS A 412 -2.18 20.20 -20.07
N ASP A 413 -2.12 19.16 -19.24
CA ASP A 413 -3.31 18.42 -18.81
C ASP A 413 -3.94 19.08 -17.57
N GLU A 414 -4.98 19.89 -17.84
CA GLU A 414 -5.74 20.57 -16.79
C GLU A 414 -6.48 19.58 -15.86
N HIS A 415 -6.90 18.42 -16.37
CA HIS A 415 -7.65 17.43 -15.59
C HIS A 415 -6.74 16.72 -14.60
N GLU A 416 -5.55 16.30 -15.03
CA GLU A 416 -4.55 15.68 -14.17
C GLU A 416 -4.03 16.65 -13.12
N PHE A 417 -3.83 17.92 -13.49
CA PHE A 417 -3.43 18.95 -12.53
C PHE A 417 -4.49 19.20 -11.45
N VAL A 418 -5.77 19.31 -11.83
CA VAL A 418 -6.87 19.50 -10.89
C VAL A 418 -7.08 18.27 -10.00
N ASP A 419 -6.96 17.06 -10.55
CA ASP A 419 -7.02 15.82 -9.75
C ASP A 419 -5.89 15.77 -8.72
N THR A 420 -4.68 16.14 -9.14
CA THR A 420 -3.50 16.19 -8.26
C THR A 420 -3.68 17.23 -7.14
N LEU A 421 -4.20 18.42 -7.44
CA LEU A 421 -4.53 19.42 -6.40
C LEU A 421 -5.62 18.92 -5.45
N THR A 422 -6.66 18.28 -5.96
CA THR A 422 -7.74 17.73 -5.12
C THR A 422 -7.21 16.63 -4.19
N ARG A 423 -6.30 15.79 -4.69
CA ARG A 423 -5.63 14.76 -3.90
C ARG A 423 -4.74 15.35 -2.80
N LEU A 424 -3.99 16.42 -3.11
CA LEU A 424 -3.17 17.12 -2.13
C LEU A 424 -4.02 17.78 -1.03
N ALA A 425 -5.19 18.32 -1.38
CA ALA A 425 -6.16 18.83 -0.41
C ALA A 425 -6.62 17.73 0.55
N ALA A 426 -7.01 16.56 0.02
CA ALA A 426 -7.45 15.42 0.82
C ALA A 426 -6.36 14.89 1.75
N LEU A 427 -5.12 14.78 1.25
CA LEU A 427 -3.96 14.38 2.07
C LEU A 427 -3.69 15.37 3.19
N TYR A 428 -3.78 16.67 2.92
CA TYR A 428 -3.58 17.68 3.96
C TYR A 428 -4.63 17.59 5.08
N VAL A 429 -5.89 17.29 4.74
CA VAL A 429 -6.94 17.08 5.74
C VAL A 429 -6.65 15.83 6.58
N GLN A 430 -6.18 14.75 5.97
CA GLN A 430 -5.79 13.52 6.67
C GLN A 430 -4.53 13.69 7.54
N GLU A 431 -3.54 14.44 7.05
CA GLU A 431 -2.34 14.81 7.81
C GLU A 431 -2.71 15.71 9.00
N ALA A 432 -3.67 16.62 8.83
CA ALA A 432 -4.16 17.49 9.90
C ALA A 432 -4.97 16.72 10.97
N SER A 433 -5.76 15.72 10.58
CA SER A 433 -6.51 14.90 11.54
C SER A 433 -5.58 13.99 12.35
N THR A 434 -4.64 13.33 11.67
CA THR A 434 -3.64 12.47 12.35
C THR A 434 -2.71 13.25 13.28
N ALA A 435 -2.35 14.49 12.92
CA ALA A 435 -1.59 15.37 13.80
C ALA A 435 -2.39 15.84 15.03
N ALA A 436 -3.71 16.00 14.90
CA ALA A 436 -4.59 16.33 16.03
C ALA A 436 -4.72 15.13 17.00
N ASP A 437 -4.93 13.93 16.47
CA ASP A 437 -5.04 12.70 17.27
C ASP A 437 -3.72 12.38 18.02
N GLN A 438 -2.58 12.66 17.39
CA GLN A 438 -1.26 12.48 18.03
C GLN A 438 -0.97 13.53 19.13
N ALA A 439 -1.51 14.75 18.99
CA ALA A 439 -1.35 15.80 19.98
C ALA A 439 -2.19 15.55 21.24
N ASP A 440 -3.39 14.97 21.07
CA ASP A 440 -4.28 14.60 22.18
C ASP A 440 -3.67 13.45 23.01
N GLY A 441 -3.22 12.38 22.35
CA GLY A 441 -2.53 11.27 23.01
C GLY A 441 -1.24 11.67 23.72
N GLN A 442 -0.54 12.72 23.27
CA GLN A 442 0.65 13.26 23.95
C GLN A 442 0.33 14.00 25.25
N GLU A 443 -0.85 14.61 25.37
CA GLU A 443 -1.26 15.30 26.59
C GLU A 443 -1.82 14.30 27.62
N GLU A 444 -2.57 13.29 27.16
CA GLU A 444 -3.01 12.15 27.97
C GLU A 444 -1.83 11.38 28.57
N ALA A 445 -0.80 11.07 27.77
CA ALA A 445 0.41 10.40 28.25
C ALA A 445 1.10 11.20 29.37
N LYS A 446 1.19 12.53 29.28
CA LYS A 446 1.76 13.36 30.35
C LYS A 446 0.92 13.30 31.63
N GLN A 447 -0.40 13.29 31.51
CA GLN A 447 -1.31 13.20 32.65
C GLN A 447 -1.18 11.84 33.34
N ILE A 448 -1.17 10.75 32.57
CA ILE A 448 -0.94 9.38 33.06
C ILE A 448 0.41 9.29 33.78
N ALA A 449 1.48 9.81 33.18
CA ALA A 449 2.81 9.81 33.80
C ALA A 449 2.82 10.56 35.15
N SER A 450 2.14 11.71 35.23
CA SER A 450 2.04 12.49 36.47
C SER A 450 1.26 11.75 37.56
N SER A 451 0.20 11.05 37.18
CA SER A 451 -0.66 10.27 38.08
C SER A 451 0.04 9.02 38.61
N LEU A 452 0.79 8.32 37.77
CA LEU A 452 1.63 7.18 38.18
C LEU A 452 2.69 7.61 39.22
N LEU A 453 3.31 8.76 39.02
CA LEU A 453 4.28 9.32 39.96
C LEU A 453 3.64 9.71 41.30
N ALA A 454 2.41 10.25 41.26
CA ALA A 454 1.64 10.59 42.46
C ALA A 454 1.28 9.34 43.27
N LEU A 455 0.80 8.27 42.62
CA LEU A 455 0.48 7.01 43.27
C LEU A 455 1.70 6.32 43.90
N HIS A 456 2.87 6.45 43.27
CA HIS A 456 4.13 6.00 43.86
C HIS A 456 4.51 6.82 45.09
N SER A 457 4.43 8.16 45.00
CA SER A 457 4.73 9.05 46.13
C SER A 457 3.80 8.84 47.34
N ALA A 458 2.55 8.42 47.08
CA ALA A 458 1.57 8.04 48.10
C ALA A 458 1.80 6.62 48.67
N GLY A 459 2.83 5.90 48.20
CA GLY A 459 3.18 4.55 48.65
C GLY A 459 2.20 3.45 48.19
N LYS A 460 1.27 3.76 47.29
CA LYS A 460 0.31 2.79 46.75
C LYS A 460 0.90 1.95 45.61
N LEU A 461 1.88 2.49 44.90
CA LEU A 461 2.61 1.82 43.83
C LEU A 461 4.08 1.63 44.24
N SER A 462 4.58 0.40 44.12
CA SER A 462 6.00 0.12 44.37
C SER A 462 6.88 0.66 43.24
N GLN A 463 8.15 0.93 43.53
CA GLN A 463 9.08 1.44 42.53
C GLN A 463 9.28 0.45 41.37
N ASP A 464 9.37 -0.85 41.68
CA ASP A 464 9.50 -1.93 40.69
C ASP A 464 8.32 -1.98 39.71
N VAL A 465 7.11 -1.67 40.19
CA VAL A 465 5.89 -1.64 39.37
C VAL A 465 5.86 -0.39 38.50
N LEU A 466 6.25 0.76 39.06
CA LEU A 466 6.35 2.02 38.31
C LEU A 466 7.35 1.91 37.15
N GLU A 467 8.49 1.26 37.37
CA GLU A 467 9.52 1.05 36.34
C GLU A 467 9.09 0.05 35.25
N ALA A 468 8.16 -0.86 35.57
CA ALA A 468 7.61 -1.84 34.62
C ALA A 468 6.46 -1.29 33.76
N LEU A 469 5.81 -0.21 34.18
CA LEU A 469 4.68 0.39 33.47
C LEU A 469 5.16 1.37 32.41
N ARG A 470 4.73 1.15 31.16
CA ARG A 470 4.91 2.13 30.08
C ARG A 470 3.68 3.02 30.01
N VAL A 471 3.90 4.33 29.98
CA VAL A 471 2.85 5.34 29.88
C VAL A 471 2.02 5.16 28.59
N ASP A 472 2.67 4.71 27.53
CA ASP A 472 2.05 4.44 26.22
C ASP A 472 1.47 3.01 26.10
N ASP A 473 1.47 2.20 27.16
CA ASP A 473 0.85 0.86 27.11
C ASP A 473 -0.68 1.01 27.05
N PRO A 474 -1.36 0.47 26.03
CA PRO A 474 -2.81 0.61 25.88
C PRO A 474 -3.60 0.08 27.09
N ARG A 475 -3.02 -0.88 27.83
CA ARG A 475 -3.62 -1.42 29.06
C ARG A 475 -3.53 -0.44 30.22
N VAL A 476 -2.49 0.40 30.24
CA VAL A 476 -2.32 1.47 31.24
C VAL A 476 -3.28 2.62 30.93
N VAL A 477 -3.36 3.04 29.67
CA VAL A 477 -4.33 4.06 29.22
C VAL A 477 -5.76 3.64 29.57
N ALA A 478 -6.18 2.43 29.18
CA ALA A 478 -7.51 1.92 29.48
C ALA A 478 -7.79 1.82 31.00
N ALA A 479 -6.78 1.54 31.83
CA ALA A 479 -6.94 1.54 33.28
C ALA A 479 -7.24 2.96 33.82
N PHE A 480 -6.60 3.99 33.25
CA PHE A 480 -6.86 5.38 33.60
C PHE A 480 -8.22 5.87 33.07
N ASP A 481 -8.66 5.42 31.88
CA ASP A 481 -9.99 5.73 31.35
C ASP A 481 -11.10 5.15 32.25
N VAL A 482 -10.95 3.90 32.68
CA VAL A 482 -11.88 3.27 33.63
C VAL A 482 -11.87 4.00 34.97
N PHE A 483 -10.68 4.41 35.45
CA PHE A 483 -10.56 5.20 36.68
C PHE A 483 -11.22 6.58 36.60
N GLU A 484 -11.21 7.24 35.43
CA GLU A 484 -11.90 8.51 35.26
C GLU A 484 -13.40 8.38 35.55
N SER A 485 -13.99 7.24 35.15
CA SER A 485 -15.40 6.93 35.39
C SER A 485 -15.69 6.35 36.78
N SER A 486 -14.81 5.48 37.30
CA SER A 486 -15.05 4.74 38.55
C SER A 486 -14.56 5.48 39.80
N GLN A 487 -13.55 6.34 39.64
CA GLN A 487 -12.80 7.01 40.71
C GLN A 487 -12.28 6.07 41.81
N ASP A 488 -12.19 4.75 41.54
CA ASP A 488 -11.69 3.77 42.49
C ASP A 488 -10.18 3.58 42.36
N VAL A 489 -9.45 4.18 43.30
CA VAL A 489 -7.98 4.13 43.33
C VAL A 489 -7.47 2.71 43.63
N SER A 490 -8.23 1.89 44.35
CA SER A 490 -7.82 0.52 44.70
C SER A 490 -7.87 -0.38 43.47
N ASP A 491 -8.94 -0.26 42.68
CA ASP A 491 -9.12 -0.99 41.42
C ASP A 491 -8.10 -0.55 40.37
N LEU A 492 -7.81 0.75 40.29
CA LEU A 492 -6.74 1.27 39.44
C LEU A 492 -5.39 0.66 39.82
N VAL A 493 -5.03 0.65 41.12
CA VAL A 493 -3.76 0.11 41.59
C VAL A 493 -3.68 -1.41 41.38
N ASP A 494 -4.76 -2.16 41.59
CA ASP A 494 -4.80 -3.60 41.31
C ASP A 494 -4.60 -3.89 39.81
N THR A 495 -5.29 -3.12 38.96
CA THR A 495 -5.15 -3.20 37.50
C THR A 495 -3.73 -2.86 37.06
N LEU A 496 -3.12 -1.80 37.59
CA LEU A 496 -1.74 -1.43 37.27
C LEU A 496 -0.71 -2.46 37.77
N ASN A 497 -0.93 -3.06 38.95
CA ASN A 497 -0.09 -4.16 39.44
C ASN A 497 -0.22 -5.41 38.54
N ARG A 498 -1.44 -5.70 38.05
CA ARG A 498 -1.67 -6.78 37.10
C ARG A 498 -0.98 -6.51 35.76
N VAL A 499 -1.07 -5.29 35.24
CA VAL A 499 -0.41 -4.88 33.99
C VAL A 499 1.11 -4.98 34.13
N ALA A 500 1.70 -4.49 35.24
CA ALA A 500 3.13 -4.60 35.50
C ALA A 500 3.61 -6.04 35.72
N SER A 501 2.77 -6.88 36.35
CA SER A 501 3.07 -8.32 36.52
C SER A 501 3.01 -9.07 35.19
N THR A 502 2.15 -8.64 34.27
CA THR A 502 2.06 -9.16 32.91
C THR A 502 3.27 -8.68 32.08
N GLY A 503 3.66 -7.40 32.21
CA GLY A 503 4.89 -6.86 31.61
C GLY A 503 6.18 -7.54 32.10
N ARG A 504 6.15 -8.13 33.30
CA ARG A 504 7.26 -8.94 33.85
C ARG A 504 7.22 -10.39 33.35
N ALA A 505 6.09 -10.86 32.82
CA ALA A 505 5.97 -12.09 32.04
C ALA A 505 6.27 -11.88 30.55
N ASP A 506 6.19 -10.64 30.05
CA ASP A 506 6.47 -10.21 28.67
C ASP A 506 7.99 -10.14 28.32
N VAL A 507 8.84 -10.91 29.00
CA VAL A 507 10.13 -11.37 28.42
C VAL A 507 9.91 -12.59 27.51
N VAL A 508 8.64 -12.94 27.22
CA VAL A 508 8.28 -13.91 26.19
C VAL A 508 7.34 -13.27 25.16
N ASP A 509 7.95 -12.94 24.02
CA ASP A 509 7.43 -12.86 22.64
C ASP A 509 6.09 -12.14 22.34
N SER A 510 6.18 -11.08 21.53
CA SER A 510 5.10 -10.20 21.08
C SER A 510 4.20 -10.82 19.99
N SER A 511 3.63 -12.01 20.24
CA SER A 511 2.78 -12.73 19.27
C SER A 511 1.27 -12.71 19.54
N ASP A 512 0.80 -12.21 20.68
CA ASP A 512 -0.56 -12.54 21.16
C ASP A 512 -1.69 -11.56 20.79
N VAL A 513 -1.41 -10.40 20.20
CA VAL A 513 -2.48 -9.48 19.78
C VAL A 513 -3.19 -9.99 18.50
N ALA A 514 -2.45 -10.68 17.62
CA ALA A 514 -3.02 -11.38 16.47
C ALA A 514 -3.71 -12.71 16.87
N ALA A 515 -3.28 -13.32 17.97
CA ALA A 515 -3.87 -14.55 18.50
C ALA A 515 -5.28 -14.31 19.06
N SER A 516 -5.58 -13.13 19.61
CA SER A 516 -6.91 -12.79 20.16
C SER A 516 -7.99 -12.63 19.07
N ALA A 517 -7.67 -11.96 17.97
CA ALA A 517 -8.57 -11.84 16.81
C ALA A 517 -8.85 -13.21 16.17
N GLY A 518 -7.80 -14.03 15.99
CA GLY A 518 -7.94 -15.41 15.51
C GLY A 518 -8.65 -16.34 16.50
N ALA A 519 -8.55 -16.10 17.81
CA ALA A 519 -9.29 -16.85 18.83
C ALA A 519 -10.79 -16.53 18.81
N MET A 520 -11.17 -15.26 18.62
CA MET A 520 -12.57 -14.85 18.48
C MET A 520 -13.18 -15.40 17.19
N GLU A 521 -12.42 -15.38 16.07
CA GLU A 521 -12.86 -15.97 14.80
C GLU A 521 -13.02 -17.50 14.88
N LYS A 522 -12.11 -18.18 15.61
CA LYS A 522 -12.26 -19.61 15.96
C LYS A 522 -13.49 -19.88 16.83
N GLN A 523 -13.81 -19.00 17.79
CA GLN A 523 -15.00 -19.12 18.64
C GLN A 523 -16.30 -18.84 17.86
N LEU A 524 -16.32 -17.85 16.97
CA LEU A 524 -17.42 -17.58 16.05
C LEU A 524 -17.70 -18.79 15.16
N LEU A 525 -16.68 -19.37 14.54
CA LEU A 525 -16.82 -20.58 13.73
C LEU A 525 -17.33 -21.76 14.55
N HIS A 526 -16.87 -21.92 15.80
CA HIS A 526 -17.39 -22.93 16.72
C HIS A 526 -18.89 -22.74 17.00
N PHE A 527 -19.33 -21.52 17.32
CA PHE A 527 -20.74 -21.23 17.53
C PHE A 527 -21.58 -21.46 16.27
N VAL A 528 -21.05 -21.15 15.09
CA VAL A 528 -21.70 -21.44 13.79
C VAL A 528 -21.90 -22.93 13.56
N TYR A 529 -20.98 -23.78 14.01
CA TYR A 529 -21.15 -25.25 13.94
C TYR A 529 -22.13 -25.79 14.99
N GLU A 530 -22.26 -25.14 16.15
CA GLU A 530 -23.23 -25.52 17.19
C GLU A 530 -24.67 -25.06 16.90
N LEU A 531 -24.86 -24.11 15.98
CA LEU A 531 -26.13 -23.43 15.75
C LEU A 531 -27.23 -24.32 15.10
N ASP A 532 -26.91 -25.56 14.71
CA ASP A 532 -27.79 -26.58 14.07
C ASP A 532 -28.75 -25.99 13.02
N VAL A 533 -28.21 -25.12 12.17
CA VAL A 533 -28.93 -24.41 11.10
C VAL A 533 -28.69 -25.09 9.75
N PRO A 534 -29.59 -24.89 8.77
CA PRO A 534 -29.46 -25.43 7.42
C PRO A 534 -28.12 -25.04 6.77
N ALA A 535 -27.60 -25.91 5.90
CA ALA A 535 -26.29 -25.71 5.26
C ALA A 535 -26.18 -24.40 4.47
N GLU A 536 -27.30 -23.91 3.93
CA GLU A 536 -27.40 -22.64 3.19
C GLU A 536 -27.25 -21.42 4.13
N ASP A 537 -27.92 -21.44 5.29
CA ASP A 537 -27.79 -20.42 6.35
C ASP A 537 -26.36 -20.38 6.91
N VAL A 538 -25.72 -21.54 7.08
CA VAL A 538 -24.33 -21.65 7.54
C VAL A 538 -23.34 -21.07 6.52
N ALA A 539 -23.56 -21.32 5.22
CA ALA A 539 -22.72 -20.77 4.17
C ALA A 539 -22.85 -19.24 4.10
N ALA A 540 -24.08 -18.71 4.17
CA ALA A 540 -24.34 -17.28 4.20
C ALA A 540 -23.72 -16.60 5.43
N LEU A 541 -23.77 -17.26 6.59
CA LEU A 541 -23.19 -16.74 7.82
C LEU A 541 -21.65 -16.79 7.81
N LYS A 542 -21.04 -17.85 7.27
CA LYS A 542 -19.59 -17.94 7.06
C LYS A 542 -19.09 -16.85 6.11
N GLN A 543 -19.84 -16.58 5.05
CA GLN A 543 -19.55 -15.49 4.13
C GLN A 543 -19.66 -14.13 4.82
N ALA A 544 -20.72 -13.91 5.62
CA ALA A 544 -20.87 -12.67 6.40
C ALA A 544 -19.76 -12.47 7.43
N ILE A 545 -19.22 -13.54 8.02
CA ILE A 545 -18.06 -13.47 8.92
C ILE A 545 -16.78 -13.10 8.15
N ALA A 546 -16.54 -13.75 7.00
CA ALA A 546 -15.40 -13.46 6.13
C ALA A 546 -15.42 -12.04 5.55
N ASP A 547 -16.62 -11.51 5.26
CA ASP A 547 -16.82 -10.15 4.75
C ASP A 547 -16.85 -9.09 5.85
N HIS A 548 -16.61 -9.47 7.12
CA HIS A 548 -16.70 -8.60 8.29
C HIS A 548 -18.02 -7.82 8.37
N ASP A 549 -19.15 -8.52 8.18
CA ASP A 549 -20.47 -7.89 8.16
C ASP A 549 -20.73 -7.08 9.44
N PRO A 550 -21.17 -5.81 9.32
CA PRO A 550 -21.27 -4.91 10.45
C PRO A 550 -22.30 -5.36 11.50
N VAL A 551 -23.31 -6.15 11.11
CA VAL A 551 -24.31 -6.69 12.05
C VAL A 551 -23.73 -7.86 12.84
N VAL A 552 -22.85 -8.67 12.22
CA VAL A 552 -22.13 -9.75 12.91
C VAL A 552 -21.09 -9.18 13.86
N GLN A 553 -20.36 -8.13 13.45
CA GLN A 553 -19.39 -7.46 14.33
C GLN A 553 -20.07 -6.79 15.54
N ALA A 554 -21.19 -6.10 15.32
CA ALA A 554 -21.97 -5.53 16.43
C ALA A 554 -22.50 -6.61 17.40
N ALA A 555 -22.94 -7.77 16.88
CA ALA A 555 -23.36 -8.89 17.73
C ALA A 555 -22.20 -9.48 18.55
N VAL A 556 -21.00 -9.52 17.97
CA VAL A 556 -19.77 -9.98 18.65
C VAL A 556 -19.37 -9.03 19.76
N GLU A 557 -19.46 -7.73 19.54
CA GLU A 557 -19.17 -6.71 20.55
C GLU A 557 -20.14 -6.81 21.73
N VAL A 558 -21.44 -6.97 21.47
CA VAL A 558 -22.46 -7.17 22.52
C VAL A 558 -22.21 -8.47 23.29
N PHE A 559 -21.86 -9.57 22.60
CA PHE A 559 -21.53 -10.84 23.26
C PHE A 559 -20.27 -10.76 24.14
N GLN A 560 -19.26 -9.98 23.75
CA GLN A 560 -18.06 -9.80 24.57
C GLN A 560 -18.34 -9.09 25.89
N VAL A 561 -19.37 -8.23 25.93
CA VAL A 561 -19.82 -7.49 27.10
C VAL A 561 -20.78 -8.31 27.96
N ASP A 562 -21.82 -8.86 27.35
CA ASP A 562 -22.93 -9.49 28.09
C ASP A 562 -22.69 -10.99 28.36
N ARG A 563 -21.80 -11.63 27.58
CA ARG A 563 -21.43 -13.06 27.68
C ARG A 563 -22.61 -14.04 27.62
N ASP A 564 -23.74 -13.61 27.06
CA ASP A 564 -24.94 -14.44 26.85
C ASP A 564 -24.84 -15.20 25.52
N GLU A 565 -24.52 -16.49 25.60
CA GLU A 565 -24.37 -17.35 24.42
C GLU A 565 -25.68 -17.61 23.69
N ASP A 566 -26.81 -17.69 24.40
CA ASP A 566 -28.10 -18.05 23.80
C ASP A 566 -28.67 -16.89 22.98
N ASP A 567 -28.52 -15.66 23.48
CA ASP A 567 -28.97 -14.44 22.81
C ASP A 567 -28.05 -14.09 21.61
N PHE A 568 -26.75 -14.35 21.73
CA PHE A 568 -25.80 -14.25 20.63
C PHE A 568 -26.11 -15.26 19.52
N LYS A 569 -26.38 -16.52 19.89
CA LYS A 569 -26.81 -17.57 18.95
C LYS A 569 -28.11 -17.18 18.25
N ASP A 570 -29.12 -16.65 18.95
CA ASP A 570 -30.36 -16.19 18.31
C ASP A 570 -30.12 -15.05 17.31
N THR A 571 -29.25 -14.10 17.66
CA THR A 571 -28.85 -13.00 16.78
C THR A 571 -28.17 -13.51 15.50
N LEU A 572 -27.25 -14.47 15.61
CA LEU A 572 -26.61 -15.10 14.45
C LEU A 572 -27.60 -15.87 13.56
N ARG A 573 -28.61 -16.56 14.14
CA ARG A 573 -29.69 -17.21 13.35
C ARG A 573 -30.51 -16.19 12.58
N ARG A 574 -30.82 -15.03 13.18
CA ARG A 574 -31.58 -13.96 12.52
C ARG A 574 -30.78 -13.35 11.37
N VAL A 575 -29.48 -13.13 11.55
CA VAL A 575 -28.58 -12.63 10.50
C VAL A 575 -28.51 -13.61 9.32
N ALA A 576 -28.30 -14.90 9.60
CA ALA A 576 -28.23 -15.94 8.57
C ALA A 576 -29.52 -16.00 7.72
N ARG A 577 -30.69 -16.06 8.37
CA ARG A 577 -31.99 -16.08 7.66
C ARG A 577 -32.26 -14.81 6.86
N HIS A 578 -31.85 -13.65 7.37
CA HIS A 578 -32.01 -12.39 6.66
C HIS A 578 -31.15 -12.35 5.38
N LYS A 579 -29.92 -12.88 5.44
CA LYS A 579 -29.01 -12.92 4.29
C LYS A 579 -29.47 -13.90 3.20
N VAL A 580 -30.02 -15.04 3.59
CA VAL A 580 -30.63 -16.01 2.65
C VAL A 580 -31.93 -15.45 2.03
N GLY A 581 -32.81 -14.83 2.83
CA GLY A 581 -34.03 -14.20 2.30
C GLY A 581 -33.77 -12.98 1.40
N SER A 582 -32.66 -12.27 1.63
CA SER A 582 -32.24 -11.14 0.77
C SER A 582 -31.66 -11.60 -0.57
N THR A 583 -31.15 -12.83 -0.65
CA THR A 583 -30.60 -13.39 -1.91
C THR A 583 -31.69 -13.98 -2.80
N GLU A 584 -32.83 -14.42 -2.26
CA GLU A 584 -33.99 -14.86 -3.06
C GLU A 584 -34.74 -13.71 -3.75
N LEU A 585 -34.80 -12.52 -3.15
CA LEU A 585 -35.52 -11.36 -3.72
C LEU A 585 -34.82 -10.67 -4.91
N VAL A 586 -33.62 -11.12 -5.29
CA VAL A 586 -32.85 -10.57 -6.43
C VAL A 586 -32.98 -11.44 -7.69
N GLN A 587 -33.72 -12.55 -7.63
CA GLN A 587 -33.91 -13.48 -8.76
C GLN A 587 -35.33 -13.57 -9.33
N GLU A 588 -36.24 -12.63 -9.03
CA GLU A 588 -37.51 -12.45 -9.77
C GLU A 588 -37.51 -11.23 -10.70
#